data_AF-A0A0S8FYB4-F1
#
_entry.id   AF-A0A0S8FYB4-F1
#
_cell.length_a   1.000
_cell.length_b   1.000
_cell.length_c   1.000
_cell.angle_alpha   90.00
_cell.angle_beta   90.00
_cell.angle_gamma   90.00
#
_symmetry.space_group_name_H-M   'P 1'
#
loop_
_entity.id
_entity.type
_entity.pdbx_description
1 polymer ?
#
loop_
_entity_poly.entity_id
_entity_poly.type
_entity_poly.pdbx_seq_one_letter_code
_entity_poly.pdbx_strand_id
1 'polypeptide(L)'
;HPGDCHYQEGNYKALRRYNLLKRMLKDMGIEEERFRLEWISASEAERLKWAVDDMVEKLKALGPLNLAVPSEDFAEGVSVA
;
A
#
# COMPACT_ATOMS: atom_id res chain seq x y z
N HIS A 1 -15.35 -1.98 5.08
CA HIS A 1 -15.04 -3.22 5.82
C HIS A 1 -15.03 -4.43 4.90
N PRO A 2 -14.42 -5.56 5.29
CA PRO A 2 -14.72 -6.88 4.72
C PRO A 2 -16.24 -7.14 4.76
N GLY A 3 -16.82 -7.69 3.69
CA GLY A 3 -18.28 -7.87 3.56
C GLY A 3 -19.04 -6.64 3.07
N ASP A 4 -18.62 -5.43 3.44
CA ASP A 4 -19.30 -4.18 3.07
C ASP A 4 -18.86 -3.61 1.70
N CYS A 5 -18.23 -4.42 0.84
CA CYS A 5 -17.82 -3.92 -0.47
C CYS A 5 -19.06 -3.67 -1.33
N HIS A 6 -19.14 -2.47 -1.93
CA HIS A 6 -20.20 -2.15 -2.88
C HIS A 6 -20.26 -3.14 -4.06
N TYR A 7 -19.10 -3.67 -4.46
CA TYR A 7 -18.96 -4.69 -5.49
C TYR A 7 -18.75 -6.10 -4.92
N GLN A 8 -19.29 -6.35 -3.71
CA GLN A 8 -19.34 -7.62 -2.98
C GLN A 8 -17.98 -8.16 -2.51
N GLU A 9 -17.05 -8.39 -3.43
CA GLU A 9 -15.82 -9.15 -3.15
C GLU A 9 -14.49 -8.42 -3.45
N GLY A 10 -14.57 -7.18 -3.96
CA GLY A 10 -13.38 -6.42 -4.36
C GLY A 10 -12.37 -6.24 -3.23
N ASN A 11 -12.85 -5.98 -2.02
CA ASN A 11 -12.04 -5.88 -0.79
C ASN A 11 -11.29 -7.18 -0.46
N TYR A 12 -11.88 -8.37 -0.64
CA TYR A 12 -11.20 -9.64 -0.39
C TYR A 12 -10.07 -9.89 -1.39
N LYS A 13 -10.28 -9.52 -2.66
CA LYS A 13 -9.22 -9.55 -3.68
C LYS A 13 -8.09 -8.58 -3.33
N ALA A 14 -8.42 -7.37 -2.88
CA ALA A 14 -7.45 -6.39 -2.40
C ALA A 14 -6.67 -6.91 -1.18
N LEU A 15 -7.32 -7.55 -0.20
CA LEU A 15 -6.66 -8.14 0.97
C LEU A 15 -5.63 -9.21 0.59
N ARG A 16 -5.96 -10.09 -0.37
CA ARG A 16 -5.01 -11.10 -0.88
C ARG A 16 -3.79 -10.44 -1.53
N ARG A 17 -4.00 -9.40 -2.35
CA ARG A 17 -2.92 -8.63 -2.98
C ARG A 17 -2.07 -7.89 -1.95
N TYR A 18 -2.71 -7.28 -0.95
CA TYR A 18 -2.03 -6.60 0.16
C TYR A 18 -1.06 -7.53 0.88
N ASN A 19 -1.50 -8.73 1.26
CA ASN A 19 -0.65 -9.68 1.97
C ASN A 19 0.57 -10.12 1.15
N LEU A 20 0.40 -10.35 -0.16
CA LEU A 20 1.52 -10.68 -1.04
C LEU A 20 2.45 -9.48 -1.20
N LEU A 21 1.91 -8.31 -1.51
CA LEU A 21 2.68 -7.10 -1.75
C LEU A 21 3.46 -6.69 -0.50
N LYS A 22 2.87 -6.78 0.70
CA LYS A 22 3.56 -6.47 1.95
C LYS A 22 4.81 -7.34 2.14
N ARG A 23 4.73 -8.64 1.81
CA ARG A 23 5.88 -9.56 1.86
C ARG A 23 6.93 -9.20 0.80
N MET A 24 6.51 -8.96 -0.43
CA MET A 24 7.42 -8.56 -1.51
C MET A 24 8.17 -7.27 -1.19
N LEU A 25 7.48 -6.24 -0.67
CA LEU A 25 8.09 -4.98 -0.27
C LEU A 25 9.15 -5.19 0.81
N LYS A 26 8.85 -6.03 1.81
CA LYS A 26 9.82 -6.41 2.84
C LYS A 26 11.05 -7.09 2.24
N ASP A 27 10.86 -8.04 1.34
CA ASP A 27 11.96 -8.75 0.66
C ASP A 27 12.81 -7.81 -0.21
N MET A 28 12.21 -6.72 -0.70
CA MET A 28 12.90 -5.63 -1.41
C MET A 28 13.58 -4.61 -0.47
N GLY A 29 13.55 -4.84 0.84
CA GLY A 29 14.19 -3.96 1.84
C GLY A 29 13.35 -2.74 2.24
N ILE A 30 12.05 -2.72 1.93
CA ILE A 30 11.13 -1.66 2.35
C ILE A 30 10.51 -2.04 3.69
N GLU A 31 10.58 -1.14 4.66
CA GLU A 31 10.07 -1.33 6.02
C GLU A 31 8.55 -1.57 6.00
N GLU A 32 8.08 -2.58 6.75
CA GLU A 32 6.68 -3.02 6.72
C GLU A 32 5.69 -1.91 7.10
N GLU A 33 6.12 -0.98 7.95
CA GLU A 33 5.35 0.16 8.44
C GLU A 33 5.06 1.19 7.34
N ARG A 34 5.81 1.16 6.22
CA ARG A 34 5.55 2.05 5.07
C ARG A 34 4.36 1.60 4.22
N PHE A 35 3.80 0.40 4.46
CA PHE A 35 2.68 -0.13 3.69
C PHE A 35 1.54 -0.66 4.58
N ARG A 36 0.41 0.06 4.57
CA ARG A 36 -0.74 -0.18 5.44
C ARG A 36 -2.03 -0.30 4.64
N LEU A 37 -2.91 -1.20 5.07
CA LEU A 37 -4.29 -1.31 4.60
C LEU A 37 -5.23 -0.98 5.74
N GLU A 38 -6.19 -0.10 5.48
CA GLU A 38 -7.27 0.25 6.42
C GLU A 38 -8.63 0.01 5.78
N TRP A 39 -9.57 -0.47 6.59
CA TRP A 39 -10.96 -0.59 6.20
C TRP A 39 -11.75 0.53 6.86
N ILE A 40 -12.27 1.45 6.05
CA ILE A 40 -12.96 2.65 6.52
C ILE A 40 -14.23 2.82 5.68
N SER A 41 -15.38 2.96 6.33
CA SER A 41 -16.67 3.23 5.69
C SER A 41 -16.87 4.74 5.46
N ALA A 42 -17.91 5.10 4.70
CA ALA A 42 -18.24 6.50 4.43
C ALA A 42 -18.61 7.30 5.70
N SER A 43 -19.01 6.64 6.78
CA SER A 43 -19.40 7.27 8.04
C SER A 43 -18.26 7.35 9.07
N GLU A 44 -17.05 6.90 8.74
CA GLU A 44 -15.92 6.79 9.66
C GLU A 44 -14.86 7.89 9.42
N ALA A 45 -15.29 9.15 9.29
CA ALA A 45 -14.39 10.27 9.02
C ALA A 45 -13.28 10.45 10.08
N GLU A 46 -13.62 10.30 11.37
CA GLU A 46 -12.63 10.37 12.46
C GLU A 46 -11.58 9.25 12.38
N ARG A 47 -11.98 8.05 11.95
CA ARG A 47 -11.05 6.93 11.75
C ARG A 47 -10.10 7.22 10.57
N LEU A 48 -10.61 7.79 9.48
CA LEU A 48 -9.78 8.22 8.37
C LEU A 48 -8.74 9.25 8.81
N LYS A 49 -9.18 10.28 9.54
CA LYS A 49 -8.29 11.31 10.07
C LYS A 49 -7.18 10.68 10.91
N TRP A 50 -7.55 9.84 11.88
CA TRP A 50 -6.57 9.17 12.74
C TRP A 50 -5.61 8.26 11.96
N ALA A 51 -6.11 7.47 11.02
CA ALA A 51 -5.29 6.55 10.24
C ALA A 51 -4.25 7.29 9.39
N VAL A 52 -4.63 8.43 8.81
CA VAL A 52 -3.73 9.30 8.05
C VAL A 52 -2.69 9.94 8.97
N ASP A 53 -3.10 10.53 10.09
CA ASP A 53 -2.18 11.15 11.05
C ASP A 53 -1.15 10.15 11.58
N ASP A 54 -1.59 8.96 12.02
CA ASP A 54 -0.72 7.89 12.52
C ASP A 54 0.24 7.37 11.44
N MET A 55 -0.21 7.26 10.18
CA MET A 55 0.67 6.89 9.08
C MET A 55 1.74 7.95 8.84
N VAL A 56 1.36 9.23 8.83
CA VAL A 56 2.29 10.35 8.63
C VAL A 56 3.35 10.40 9.72
N GLU A 57 2.96 10.25 11.00
CA GLU A 57 3.91 10.27 12.11
C GLU A 57 4.89 9.09 12.04
N LYS A 58 4.42 7.89 11.70
CA LYS A 58 5.29 6.72 11.48
C LYS A 58 6.28 6.94 10.34
N LEU A 59 5.82 7.50 9.22
CA LEU A 59 6.68 7.79 8.08
C LEU A 59 7.73 8.87 8.40
N LYS A 60 7.36 9.92 9.15
CA LYS A 60 8.31 10.94 9.61
C LYS A 60 9.39 10.33 10.50
N ALA A 61 9.01 9.44 11.42
CA ALA A 61 9.95 8.76 12.31
C ALA A 61 10.92 7.83 11.56
N LEU A 62 10.45 7.16 10.50
CA LEU A 62 11.30 6.34 9.61
C LEU A 62 12.21 7.17 8.69
N GLY A 63 11.85 8.42 8.42
CA GLY A 63 12.55 9.27 7.46
C GLY A 63 12.35 8.84 5.99
N PRO A 64 13.09 9.47 5.07
CA PRO A 64 12.97 9.21 3.63
C PRO A 64 13.21 7.74 3.27
N LEU A 65 12.48 7.25 2.26
CA LEU A 65 12.75 5.95 1.67
C LEU A 65 13.99 6.03 0.77
N ASN A 66 15.08 5.38 1.17
CA ASN A 66 16.34 5.37 0.44
C ASN A 66 16.44 4.16 -0.51
N LEU A 67 15.46 4.02 -1.40
CA LEU A 67 15.48 2.96 -2.41
C LEU A 67 16.25 3.45 -3.65
N ALA A 68 17.20 2.65 -4.15
CA ALA A 68 17.81 2.92 -5.45
C ALA A 68 16.75 2.71 -6.54
N VAL A 69 16.33 3.79 -7.19
CA VAL A 69 15.49 3.71 -8.38
C VAL A 69 16.42 3.34 -9.54
N PRO A 70 16.23 2.19 -10.21
CA PRO A 70 17.01 1.87 -11.41
C PRO A 70 16.84 2.98 -12.44
N SER A 71 17.89 3.26 -13.23
CA SER A 71 17.72 4.07 -14.45
C SER A 71 16.59 3.48 -15.29
N GLU A 72 15.78 4.35 -15.91
CA GLU A 72 14.60 3.93 -16.67
C GLU A 72 14.98 3.18 -17.97
N ASP A 73 15.44 1.93 -17.85
CA ASP A 73 15.74 1.04 -18.99
C ASP A 73 14.53 0.15 -19.33
N PHE A 74 13.37 0.35 -18.69
CA PHE A 74 12.15 -0.42 -18.92
C PHE A 74 11.41 -0.09 -20.22
N ALA A 75 11.81 0.97 -20.93
CA ALA A 75 11.16 1.43 -22.15
C ALA A 75 11.61 0.67 -23.43
N GLU A 76 12.77 0.00 -23.43
CA GLU A 76 13.34 -0.57 -24.66
C GLU A 76 12.89 -2.02 -24.96
N GLY A 77 12.20 -2.69 -24.03
CA GLY A 77 11.91 -4.13 -24.12
C GLY A 77 10.51 -4.54 -24.58
N VAL A 78 9.53 -3.63 -24.68
CA VAL A 78 8.16 -3.97 -25.10
C VAL A 78 7.97 -3.68 -26.59
N SER A 79 8.74 -4.40 -27.41
CA SER A 79 8.37 -4.61 -28.81
C SER A 79 7.15 -5.52 -28.83
N VAL A 80 5.95 -4.94 -28.93
CA VAL A 80 4.74 -5.69 -29.22
C VAL A 80 4.91 -6.30 -30.61
N ALA A 81 5.10 -7.62 -30.66
CA ALA A 81 4.96 -8.41 -31.89
C ALA A 81 3.47 -8.53 -32.27
#